data_AF-E1WPA1-F1
#
_entry.id   AF-E1WPA1-F1
#
_cell.length_a   1.000
_cell.length_b   1.000
_cell.length_c   1.000
_cell.angle_alpha   90.00
_cell.angle_beta   90.00
_cell.angle_gamma   90.00
#
_symmetry.space_group_name_H-M   'P 1'
#
loop_
_entity.id
_entity.type
_entity.pdbx_description
1 polymer ?
#
loop_
_entity_poly.entity_id
_entity_poly.type
_entity_poly.pdbx_seq_one_letter_code
_entity_poly.pdbx_strand_id
1 'polypeptide(L)'
;MTVTERTAEYRKALDVPISQLETDRIVKEILDRPENFDNIYRLTSDDKLLVSWRALWICDKLCRQKPEWLIPFREELTGRLMSCGHDGSKRLLLSILYHAPATKVPSVALLNFCLDAMLSPQESIGVQSLAIRMAYRLCEPEPELLYELRTILESTETEMYSTAVKSAVRNTLKKINQKNKKKK
;
A
#
# COMPACT_ATOMS: atom_id res chain seq x y z
N MET A 1 -9.89 -20.13 -23.45
CA MET A 1 -8.51 -19.68 -23.23
C MET A 1 -7.98 -20.34 -21.98
N THR A 2 -6.76 -20.86 -22.04
CA THR A 2 -6.09 -21.45 -20.88
C THR A 2 -5.53 -20.35 -19.97
N VAL A 3 -5.30 -20.66 -18.69
CA VAL A 3 -4.67 -19.75 -17.69
C VAL A 3 -3.35 -19.18 -18.22
N THR A 4 -2.57 -19.99 -18.91
CA THR A 4 -1.27 -19.62 -19.49
C THR A 4 -1.40 -18.59 -20.63
N GLU A 5 -2.42 -18.74 -21.50
CA GLU A 5 -2.67 -17.81 -22.61
C GLU A 5 -3.06 -16.42 -22.10
N ARG A 6 -3.94 -16.34 -21.11
CA ARG A 6 -4.39 -15.05 -20.56
C ARG A 6 -3.27 -14.33 -19.82
N THR A 7 -2.46 -15.05 -19.06
CA THR A 7 -1.29 -14.48 -18.38
C THR A 7 -0.31 -13.87 -19.41
N ALA A 8 -0.05 -14.56 -20.53
CA ALA A 8 0.83 -14.06 -21.57
C ALA A 8 0.29 -12.80 -22.28
N GLU A 9 -1.03 -12.72 -22.50
CA GLU A 9 -1.68 -11.54 -23.06
C GLU A 9 -1.52 -10.32 -22.15
N TYR A 10 -1.81 -10.47 -20.86
CA TYR A 10 -1.62 -9.39 -19.90
C TYR A 10 -0.16 -8.99 -19.77
N ARG A 11 0.76 -9.96 -19.76
CA ARG A 11 2.20 -9.67 -19.75
C ARG A 11 2.60 -8.79 -20.91
N LYS A 12 2.15 -9.13 -22.13
CA LYS A 12 2.44 -8.34 -23.34
C LYS A 12 1.87 -6.93 -23.25
N ALA A 13 0.64 -6.78 -22.73
CA ALA A 13 0.02 -5.48 -22.53
C ALA A 13 0.78 -4.62 -21.50
N LEU A 14 1.35 -5.24 -20.46
CA LEU A 14 2.10 -4.55 -19.41
C LEU A 14 3.58 -4.31 -19.76
N ASP A 15 4.12 -4.95 -20.80
CA ASP A 15 5.51 -4.76 -21.24
C ASP A 15 5.72 -3.43 -21.98
N VAL A 16 4.64 -2.76 -22.40
CA VAL A 16 4.67 -1.45 -23.06
C VAL A 16 4.11 -0.35 -22.14
N PRO A 17 4.48 0.94 -22.35
CA PRO A 17 3.86 2.05 -21.64
C PRO A 17 2.33 1.98 -21.70
N ILE A 18 1.70 1.82 -20.54
CA ILE A 18 0.25 1.69 -20.42
C ILE A 18 -0.35 3.03 -19.96
N SER A 19 -1.41 3.46 -20.64
CA SER A 19 -2.15 4.66 -20.25
C SER A 19 -3.06 4.38 -19.05
N GLN A 20 -3.54 5.43 -18.40
CA GLN A 20 -4.54 5.28 -17.35
C GLN A 20 -5.82 4.61 -17.88
N LEU A 21 -6.26 4.97 -19.10
CA LEU A 21 -7.44 4.39 -19.74
C LEU A 21 -7.29 2.89 -19.96
N GLU A 22 -6.14 2.44 -20.47
CA GLU A 22 -5.90 1.00 -20.66
C GLU A 22 -5.80 0.25 -19.33
N THR A 23 -5.21 0.87 -18.31
CA THR A 23 -5.19 0.30 -16.97
C THR A 23 -6.61 0.13 -16.42
N ASP A 24 -7.48 1.14 -16.57
CA ASP A 24 -8.86 1.09 -16.10
C ASP A 24 -9.70 0.06 -16.89
N ARG A 25 -9.40 -0.12 -18.18
CA ARG A 25 -9.99 -1.18 -19.01
C ARG A 25 -9.64 -2.57 -18.49
N ILE A 26 -8.36 -2.84 -18.18
CA ILE A 26 -7.93 -4.13 -17.62
C ILE A 26 -8.57 -4.36 -16.26
N VAL A 27 -8.60 -3.34 -15.39
CA VAL A 27 -9.27 -3.42 -14.09
C VAL A 27 -10.74 -3.79 -14.24
N LYS A 28 -11.47 -3.12 -15.15
CA LYS A 28 -12.87 -3.42 -15.43
C LYS A 28 -13.07 -4.85 -15.94
N GLU A 29 -12.24 -5.30 -16.88
CA GLU A 29 -12.30 -6.67 -17.41
C GLU A 29 -12.17 -7.72 -16.30
N ILE A 30 -11.26 -7.52 -15.34
CA ILE A 30 -11.05 -8.47 -14.23
C ILE A 30 -12.19 -8.38 -13.22
N LEU A 31 -12.78 -7.21 -13.00
CA LEU A 31 -13.98 -7.08 -12.16
C LEU A 31 -15.18 -7.82 -12.78
N ASP A 32 -15.31 -7.76 -14.10
CA ASP A 32 -16.36 -8.48 -14.85
C ASP A 32 -16.06 -10.00 -14.94
N ARG A 33 -14.78 -10.39 -14.85
CA ARG A 33 -14.28 -11.78 -14.92
C ARG A 33 -13.24 -12.07 -13.82
N PRO A 34 -13.67 -12.28 -12.57
CA PRO A 34 -12.76 -12.47 -11.42
C PRO A 34 -11.78 -13.63 -11.58
N GLU A 35 -12.09 -14.64 -12.41
CA GLU A 35 -11.19 -15.74 -12.75
C GLU A 35 -9.87 -15.28 -13.40
N ASN A 36 -9.84 -14.05 -13.92
CA ASN A 36 -8.63 -13.46 -14.48
C ASN A 36 -7.70 -12.82 -13.44
N PHE A 37 -8.14 -12.67 -12.19
CA PHE A 37 -7.36 -12.03 -11.14
C PHE A 37 -6.00 -12.71 -10.95
N ASP A 38 -5.98 -14.05 -10.85
CA ASP A 38 -4.75 -14.82 -10.66
C ASP A 38 -3.74 -14.61 -11.79
N ASN A 39 -4.21 -14.40 -13.02
CA ASN A 39 -3.35 -14.16 -14.18
C ASN A 39 -2.59 -12.83 -14.03
N ILE A 40 -3.25 -11.77 -13.54
CA ILE A 40 -2.58 -10.50 -13.23
C ILE A 40 -1.74 -10.58 -11.96
N TYR A 41 -2.24 -11.24 -10.92
CA TYR A 41 -1.56 -11.32 -9.64
C TYR A 41 -0.19 -11.97 -9.77
N ARG A 42 -0.09 -13.06 -10.55
CA ARG A 42 1.19 -13.73 -10.85
C ARG A 42 2.21 -12.79 -11.49
N LEU A 43 1.76 -11.87 -12.35
CA LEU A 43 2.64 -10.91 -13.02
C LEU A 43 3.21 -9.87 -12.05
N THR A 44 2.68 -9.73 -10.83
CA THR A 44 3.31 -8.86 -9.81
C THR A 44 4.71 -9.32 -9.42
N SER A 45 5.07 -10.58 -9.71
CA SER A 45 6.38 -11.16 -9.47
C SER A 45 7.15 -11.45 -10.77
N ASP A 46 6.75 -10.81 -11.88
CA ASP A 46 7.43 -10.93 -13.18
C ASP A 46 8.90 -10.47 -13.10
N ASP A 47 9.76 -11.12 -13.88
CA ASP A 47 11.20 -10.84 -13.98
C ASP A 47 11.46 -9.42 -14.51
N LYS A 48 10.57 -8.90 -15.35
CA LYS A 48 10.65 -7.52 -15.83
C LYS A 48 10.04 -6.56 -14.82
N LEU A 49 10.87 -5.69 -14.25
CA LEU A 49 10.45 -4.66 -13.29
C LEU A 49 9.24 -3.84 -13.77
N LEU A 50 9.19 -3.43 -15.04
CA LEU A 50 8.08 -2.64 -15.56
C LEU A 50 6.76 -3.43 -15.60
N VAL A 51 6.82 -4.71 -15.94
CA VAL A 51 5.63 -5.59 -15.94
C VAL A 51 5.15 -5.79 -14.51
N SER A 52 6.04 -6.16 -13.59
CA SER A 52 5.68 -6.41 -12.19
C SER A 52 5.18 -5.17 -11.48
N TRP A 53 5.79 -4.02 -11.73
CA TRP A 53 5.33 -2.74 -11.20
C TRP A 53 3.95 -2.35 -11.74
N ARG A 54 3.69 -2.49 -13.04
CA ARG A 54 2.38 -2.19 -13.65
C ARG A 54 1.30 -3.18 -13.20
N ALA A 55 1.63 -4.46 -13.03
CA ALA A 55 0.74 -5.45 -12.44
C ALA A 55 0.36 -5.07 -11.00
N LEU A 56 1.33 -4.65 -10.17
CA LEU A 56 1.05 -4.12 -8.82
C LEU A 56 0.13 -2.90 -8.86
N TRP A 57 0.26 -2.05 -9.87
CA TRP A 57 -0.60 -0.88 -10.02
C TRP A 57 -2.05 -1.27 -10.32
N ILE A 58 -2.25 -2.26 -11.17
CA ILE A 58 -3.58 -2.86 -11.41
C ILE A 58 -4.13 -3.48 -10.12
N CYS A 59 -3.32 -4.24 -9.38
CA CYS A 59 -3.71 -4.82 -8.09
C CYS A 59 -4.09 -3.76 -7.05
N ASP A 60 -3.41 -2.60 -7.00
CA ASP A 60 -3.81 -1.48 -6.13
C ASP A 60 -5.20 -0.95 -6.49
N LYS A 61 -5.47 -0.77 -7.78
CA LYS A 61 -6.79 -0.33 -8.25
C LYS A 61 -7.89 -1.36 -7.97
N LEU A 62 -7.59 -2.65 -8.12
CA LEU A 62 -8.51 -3.74 -7.78
C LEU A 62 -8.77 -3.77 -6.28
N CYS A 63 -7.74 -3.66 -5.44
CA CYS A 63 -7.87 -3.66 -3.98
C CYS A 63 -8.75 -2.53 -3.47
N ARG A 64 -8.75 -1.36 -4.12
CA ARG A 64 -9.65 -0.25 -3.77
C ARG A 64 -11.13 -0.55 -4.04
N GLN A 65 -11.44 -1.49 -4.93
CA GLN A 65 -12.80 -1.86 -5.32
C GLN A 65 -13.27 -3.18 -4.70
N LYS A 66 -12.34 -4.13 -4.58
CA LYS A 66 -12.52 -5.49 -4.05
C LYS A 66 -11.39 -5.80 -3.06
N PRO A 67 -11.37 -5.12 -1.89
CA PRO A 67 -10.29 -5.26 -0.91
C PRO A 67 -10.14 -6.72 -0.39
N GLU A 68 -11.22 -7.49 -0.41
CA GLU A 68 -11.25 -8.89 0.01
C GLU A 68 -10.38 -9.82 -0.86
N TRP A 69 -10.14 -9.49 -2.12
CA TRP A 69 -9.34 -10.33 -3.04
C TRP A 69 -7.87 -10.40 -2.63
N LEU A 70 -7.37 -9.39 -1.92
CA LEU A 70 -5.96 -9.29 -1.54
C LEU A 70 -5.70 -9.76 -0.11
N ILE A 71 -6.74 -10.15 0.65
CA ILE A 71 -6.59 -10.71 2.00
C ILE A 71 -5.67 -11.95 2.01
N PRO A 72 -5.84 -12.95 1.12
CA PRO A 72 -5.06 -14.18 1.17
C PRO A 72 -3.55 -13.95 0.98
N PHE A 73 -3.18 -12.84 0.35
CA PHE A 73 -1.81 -12.52 -0.02
C PHE A 73 -1.13 -11.56 0.95
N ARG A 74 -1.80 -11.15 2.02
CA ARG A 74 -1.33 -10.08 2.90
C ARG A 74 0.05 -10.35 3.51
N GLU A 75 0.32 -11.58 3.95
CA GLU A 75 1.61 -11.94 4.55
C GLU A 75 2.73 -11.90 3.50
N GLU A 76 2.48 -12.46 2.31
CA GLU A 76 3.42 -12.46 1.19
C GLU A 76 3.72 -11.04 0.68
N LEU A 77 2.69 -10.20 0.51
CA LEU A 77 2.84 -8.78 0.18
C LEU A 77 3.61 -7.99 1.25
N THR A 78 3.39 -8.33 2.54
CA THR A 78 4.16 -7.74 3.64
C THR A 78 5.64 -8.13 3.54
N GLY A 79 5.94 -9.40 3.28
CA GLY A 79 7.32 -9.86 3.08
C GLY A 79 8.00 -9.16 1.90
N ARG A 80 7.30 -9.04 0.77
CA ARG A 80 7.80 -8.33 -0.42
C ARG A 80 8.05 -6.85 -0.18
N LEU A 81 7.23 -6.20 0.63
CA LEU A 81 7.44 -4.78 0.99
C LEU A 81 8.81 -4.58 1.67
N MET A 82 9.22 -5.50 2.54
CA MET A 82 10.48 -5.40 3.30
C MET A 82 11.72 -5.50 2.41
N SER A 83 11.63 -6.25 1.30
CA SER A 83 12.74 -6.44 0.36
C SER A 83 12.63 -5.58 -0.91
N CYS A 84 11.66 -4.67 -0.99
CA CYS A 84 11.39 -3.91 -2.22
C CYS A 84 12.30 -2.70 -2.37
N GLY A 85 13.25 -2.75 -3.31
CA GLY A 85 14.15 -1.63 -3.64
C GLY A 85 13.56 -0.57 -4.58
N HIS A 86 12.45 -0.87 -5.29
CA HIS A 86 11.83 0.07 -6.22
C HIS A 86 10.73 0.90 -5.55
N ASP A 87 10.91 2.22 -5.46
CA ASP A 87 10.00 3.14 -4.78
C ASP A 87 8.54 3.05 -5.28
N GLY A 88 8.36 2.96 -6.59
CA GLY A 88 7.03 2.84 -7.20
C GLY A 88 6.29 1.58 -6.75
N SER A 89 7.01 0.45 -6.67
CA SER A 89 6.46 -0.83 -6.22
C SER A 89 6.24 -0.83 -4.72
N LYS A 90 7.19 -0.29 -3.93
CA LYS A 90 7.10 -0.15 -2.47
C LYS A 90 5.85 0.63 -2.07
N ARG A 91 5.61 1.78 -2.73
CA ARG A 91 4.39 2.58 -2.53
C ARG A 91 3.12 1.80 -2.85
N LEU A 92 3.10 1.02 -3.93
CA LEU A 92 1.93 0.23 -4.33
C LEU A 92 1.66 -0.94 -3.37
N LEU A 93 2.70 -1.66 -2.95
CA LEU A 93 2.60 -2.72 -1.94
C LEU A 93 2.02 -2.16 -0.64
N LEU A 94 2.56 -1.05 -0.14
CA LEU A 94 2.05 -0.40 1.05
C LEU A 94 0.60 0.10 0.86
N SER A 95 0.24 0.56 -0.33
CA SER A 95 -1.12 1.01 -0.65
C SER A 95 -2.11 -0.16 -0.70
N ILE A 96 -1.73 -1.30 -1.28
CA ILE A 96 -2.54 -2.51 -1.25
C ILE A 96 -2.78 -2.95 0.19
N LEU A 97 -1.73 -3.02 1.01
CA LEU A 97 -1.84 -3.39 2.44
C LEU A 97 -2.67 -2.37 3.25
N TYR A 98 -2.63 -1.10 2.88
CA TYR A 98 -3.42 -0.04 3.51
C TYR A 98 -4.91 -0.11 3.16
N HIS A 99 -5.29 -0.56 1.96
CA HIS A 99 -6.71 -0.68 1.58
C HIS A 99 -7.28 -2.08 1.88
N ALA A 100 -6.42 -3.10 1.95
CA ALA A 100 -6.83 -4.43 2.34
C ALA A 100 -7.45 -4.42 3.76
N PRO A 101 -8.44 -5.30 4.03
CA PRO A 101 -9.07 -5.39 5.34
C PRO A 101 -8.02 -5.68 6.42
N ALA A 102 -8.17 -5.02 7.56
CA ALA A 102 -7.25 -5.21 8.68
C ALA A 102 -7.42 -6.62 9.26
N THR A 103 -6.30 -7.23 9.64
CA THR A 103 -6.34 -8.44 10.46
C THR A 103 -6.73 -8.08 11.90
N LYS A 104 -7.33 -9.03 12.62
CA LYS A 104 -7.66 -8.83 14.05
C LYS A 104 -6.44 -8.49 14.89
N VAL A 105 -5.29 -9.09 14.57
CA VAL A 105 -4.01 -8.82 15.21
C VAL A 105 -3.18 -7.92 14.28
N PRO A 106 -2.75 -6.72 14.71
CA PRO A 106 -1.85 -5.87 13.93
C PRO A 106 -0.54 -6.59 13.61
N SER A 107 -0.02 -6.41 12.39
CA SER A 107 1.29 -6.96 12.01
C SER A 107 2.39 -6.08 12.57
N VAL A 108 3.18 -6.64 13.49
CA VAL A 108 4.35 -5.96 14.09
C VAL A 108 5.39 -5.60 13.02
N ALA A 109 5.66 -6.53 12.09
CA ALA A 109 6.60 -6.29 11.00
C ALA A 109 6.18 -5.10 10.12
N LEU A 110 4.88 -5.01 9.80
CA LEU A 110 4.36 -3.90 9.01
C LEU A 110 4.37 -2.58 9.79
N LEU A 111 4.12 -2.62 11.10
CA LEU A 111 4.20 -1.43 11.95
C LEU A 111 5.63 -0.91 12.02
N ASN A 112 6.61 -1.77 12.30
CA ASN A 112 8.03 -1.39 12.37
C ASN A 112 8.48 -0.76 11.05
N PHE A 113 8.16 -1.39 9.91
CA PHE A 113 8.42 -0.80 8.60
C PHE A 113 7.82 0.60 8.46
N CYS A 114 6.56 0.79 8.88
CA CYS A 114 5.91 2.10 8.77
C CYS A 114 6.59 3.15 9.65
N LEU A 115 7.03 2.78 10.86
CA LEU A 115 7.73 3.68 11.78
C LEU A 115 9.11 4.08 11.23
N ASP A 116 9.84 3.15 10.63
CA ASP A 116 11.13 3.41 9.99
C ASP A 116 10.95 4.29 8.73
N ALA A 117 9.94 4.00 7.92
CA ALA A 117 9.73 4.64 6.63
C ALA A 117 9.09 6.03 6.72
N MET A 118 8.23 6.30 7.72
CA MET A 118 7.39 7.50 7.74
C MET A 118 8.15 8.84 7.75
N LEU A 119 9.37 8.83 8.28
CA LEU A 119 10.22 10.02 8.44
C LEU A 119 11.63 9.80 7.86
N SER A 120 11.87 8.67 7.18
CA SER A 120 13.17 8.40 6.56
C SER A 120 13.39 9.30 5.34
N PRO A 121 14.47 10.08 5.24
CA PRO A 121 14.76 10.90 4.06
C PRO A 121 15.13 10.07 2.83
N GLN A 122 15.42 8.77 3.00
CA GLN A 122 15.71 7.84 1.90
C GLN A 122 14.43 7.35 1.20
N GLU A 123 13.28 7.49 1.86
CA GLU A 123 12.01 7.05 1.30
C GLU A 123 11.36 8.14 0.46
N SER A 124 10.73 7.74 -0.64
CA SER A 124 9.93 8.67 -1.45
C SER A 124 8.82 9.32 -0.61
N ILE A 125 8.47 10.56 -0.94
CA ILE A 125 7.39 11.34 -0.30
C ILE A 125 6.07 10.54 -0.24
N GLY A 126 5.79 9.74 -1.27
CA GLY A 126 4.62 8.89 -1.36
C GLY A 126 4.64 7.73 -0.35
N VAL A 127 5.81 7.11 -0.14
CA VAL A 127 5.99 6.06 0.87
C VAL A 127 5.89 6.66 2.27
N GLN A 128 6.62 7.76 2.55
CA GLN A 128 6.55 8.46 3.84
C GLN A 128 5.12 8.81 4.25
N SER A 129 4.39 9.50 3.36
CA SER A 129 3.02 9.97 3.62
C SER A 129 2.05 8.81 3.86
N LEU A 130 2.24 7.68 3.18
CA LEU A 130 1.39 6.51 3.33
C LEU A 130 1.77 5.68 4.56
N ALA A 131 3.06 5.61 4.90
CA ALA A 131 3.56 4.97 6.11
C ALA A 131 3.03 5.66 7.37
N ILE A 132 2.98 7.00 7.41
CA ILE A 132 2.33 7.75 8.51
C ILE A 132 0.87 7.29 8.70
N ARG A 133 0.13 7.20 7.60
CA ARG A 133 -1.29 6.81 7.63
C ARG A 133 -1.49 5.36 8.04
N MET A 134 -0.58 4.48 7.61
CA MET A 134 -0.63 3.06 7.92
C MET A 134 -0.22 2.80 9.37
N ALA A 135 0.82 3.45 9.88
CA ALA A 135 1.20 3.41 11.30
C ALA A 135 0.02 3.80 12.19
N TYR A 136 -0.68 4.90 11.87
CA TYR A 136 -1.90 5.27 12.58
C TYR A 136 -2.95 4.17 12.58
N ARG A 137 -3.24 3.56 11.42
CA ARG A 137 -4.23 2.49 11.30
C ARG A 137 -3.86 1.26 12.13
N LEU A 138 -2.57 0.94 12.23
CA LEU A 138 -2.05 -0.20 13.00
C LEU A 138 -2.05 0.07 14.51
N CYS A 139 -1.74 1.30 14.94
CA CYS A 139 -1.78 1.71 16.34
C CYS A 139 -3.21 2.00 16.84
N GLU A 140 -4.15 2.29 15.94
CA GLU A 140 -5.50 2.74 16.28
C GLU A 140 -6.28 1.86 17.29
N PRO A 141 -6.16 0.52 17.26
CA PRO A 141 -6.80 -0.36 18.24
C PRO A 141 -6.24 -0.18 19.66
N GLU A 142 -4.92 -0.01 19.79
CA GLU A 142 -4.21 -0.04 21.08
C GLU A 142 -3.80 1.36 21.58
N PRO A 143 -4.36 1.84 22.70
CA PRO A 143 -4.12 3.19 23.20
C PRO A 143 -2.63 3.53 23.43
N GLU A 144 -1.85 2.57 23.91
CA GLU A 144 -0.43 2.76 24.21
C GLU A 144 0.38 2.99 22.91
N LEU A 145 0.19 2.14 21.90
CA LEU A 145 0.81 2.31 20.58
C LEU A 145 0.37 3.62 19.91
N LEU A 146 -0.89 4.02 20.10
CA LEU A 146 -1.41 5.26 19.56
C LEU A 146 -0.80 6.49 20.26
N TYR A 147 -0.53 6.39 21.56
CA TYR A 147 0.17 7.41 22.33
C TYR A 147 1.63 7.52 21.89
N GLU A 148 2.35 6.41 21.74
CA GLU A 148 3.73 6.41 21.24
C GLU A 148 3.83 7.05 19.85
N LEU A 149 2.97 6.63 18.91
CA LEU A 149 2.93 7.23 17.58
C LEU A 149 2.69 8.75 17.65
N ARG A 150 1.79 9.20 18.54
CA ARG A 150 1.54 10.63 18.73
C ARG A 150 2.79 11.35 19.21
N THR A 151 3.49 10.81 20.22
CA THR A 151 4.72 11.39 20.75
C THR A 151 5.78 11.55 19.66
N ILE A 152 6.00 10.51 18.85
CA ILE A 152 6.96 10.56 17.73
C ILE A 152 6.60 11.68 16.74
N LEU A 153 5.32 11.77 16.36
CA LEU A 153 4.85 12.77 15.40
C LEU A 153 4.89 14.20 15.96
N GLU A 154 4.64 14.39 17.26
CA GLU A 154 4.73 15.70 17.94
C GLU A 154 6.19 16.16 18.10
N SER A 155 7.13 15.23 18.32
CA SER A 155 8.56 15.56 18.44
C SER A 155 9.27 15.73 17.10
N THR A 156 8.60 15.44 15.99
CA THR A 156 9.21 15.53 14.65
C THR A 156 9.40 16.98 14.24
N GLU A 157 10.64 17.37 13.96
CA GLU A 157 10.94 18.67 13.34
C GLU A 157 10.47 18.67 11.89
N THR A 158 9.27 19.22 11.66
CA THR A 158 8.63 19.05 10.36
C THR A 158 9.25 19.91 9.26
N GLU A 159 10.08 20.91 9.57
CA GLU A 159 10.56 21.93 8.63
C GLU A 159 11.25 21.34 7.40
N MET A 160 12.04 20.29 7.59
CA MET A 160 12.83 19.61 6.55
C MET A 160 11.99 18.70 5.63
N TYR A 161 10.71 18.48 5.93
CA TYR A 161 9.84 17.58 5.17
C TYR A 161 9.00 18.31 4.12
N SER A 162 8.59 17.55 3.09
CA SER A 162 7.70 18.06 2.05
C SER A 162 6.33 18.46 2.59
N THR A 163 5.62 19.33 1.86
CA THR A 163 4.24 19.75 2.20
C THR A 163 3.29 18.56 2.34
N ALA A 164 3.47 17.50 1.54
CA ALA A 164 2.66 16.29 1.61
C ALA A 164 2.86 15.53 2.93
N VAL A 165 4.12 15.34 3.36
CA VAL A 165 4.46 14.69 4.62
C VAL A 165 3.98 15.53 5.80
N LYS A 166 4.24 16.85 5.81
CA LYS A 166 3.72 17.79 6.81
C LYS A 166 2.20 17.67 6.97
N SER A 167 1.47 17.58 5.84
CA SER A 167 0.02 17.40 5.83
C SER A 167 -0.39 16.05 6.42
N ALA A 168 0.30 14.97 6.06
CA ALA A 168 0.05 13.63 6.59
C ALA A 168 0.25 13.57 8.12
N VAL A 169 1.34 14.13 8.65
CA VAL A 169 1.60 14.27 10.09
C VAL A 169 0.46 15.04 10.76
N ARG A 170 0.16 16.25 10.29
CA ARG A 170 -0.87 17.12 10.86
C ARG A 170 -2.25 16.45 10.89
N ASN A 171 -2.64 15.82 9.78
CA ASN A 171 -3.95 15.15 9.68
C ASN A 171 -4.02 13.92 10.59
N THR A 172 -2.91 13.21 10.78
CA THR A 172 -2.83 12.07 11.67
C THR A 172 -2.94 12.50 13.13
N LEU A 173 -2.19 13.52 13.57
CA LEU A 173 -2.30 14.11 14.91
C LEU A 173 -3.73 14.59 15.21
N LYS A 174 -4.38 15.25 14.25
CA LYS A 174 -5.79 15.64 14.37
C LYS A 174 -6.70 14.44 14.65
N LYS A 175 -6.53 13.32 13.93
CA LYS A 175 -7.32 12.10 14.14
C LYS A 175 -7.06 11.45 15.51
N ILE A 176 -5.80 11.38 15.94
CA ILE A 176 -5.43 10.86 17.27
C ILE A 176 -6.12 11.69 18.37
N ASN A 177 -6.01 13.01 18.30
CA ASN A 177 -6.60 13.92 19.29
C ASN A 177 -8.13 13.87 19.33
N GLN A 178 -8.79 13.69 18.19
CA GLN A 178 -10.25 13.49 18.13
C GLN A 178 -10.68 12.17 18.80
N LYS A 179 -9.90 11.09 18.66
CA LYS A 179 -10.21 9.81 19.31
C LYS A 179 -10.08 9.89 20.83
N ASN A 180 -9.03 10.53 21.33
CA ASN A 180 -8.82 10.69 22.77
C ASN A 180 -9.92 11.52 23.45
N LYS A 181 -10.54 12.46 22.73
CA LYS A 181 -11.71 13.21 23.22
C LYS A 181 -12.99 12.38 23.31
N LYS A 182 -13.15 11.33 22.52
CA LYS A 182 -14.32 10.44 22.54
C LYS A 182 -14.24 9.34 23.60
N LYS A 183 -13.05 9.07 24.13
CA LYS A 183 -12.80 8.09 25.20
C LYS A 183 -12.81 8.72 26.60
N LYS A 184 -12.85 10.05 26.70
CA LYS A 184 -13.12 10.82 27.92
C LYS A 184 -14.61 11.11 27.99
#